data_AF-A0A017HTC8-F1
#
_entry.id   AF-A0A017HTC8-F1
#
_cell.length_a   1.000
_cell.length_b   1.000
_cell.length_c   1.000
_cell.angle_alpha   90.00
_cell.angle_beta   90.00
_cell.angle_gamma   90.00
#
_symmetry.space_group_name_H-M   'P 1'
#
loop_
_entity.id
_entity.type
_entity.pdbx_description
1 polymer ?
#
loop_
_entity_poly.entity_id
_entity_poly.type
_entity_poly.pdbx_seq_one_letter_code
_entity_poly.pdbx_strand_id
1 'polypeptide(L)' 'MVAEVEGGRLFQINSYGSDARQIPGKLSQTLQFTEDSARHLYNALKAEFGFSD' A
#
# COMPACT_ATOMS: atom_id res chain seq x y z
N MET A 1 4.92 -0.48 4.37
CA MET A 1 5.55 -1.40 5.34
C MET A 1 5.60 -2.79 4.71
N VAL A 2 6.69 -3.54 4.88
CA VAL A 2 6.76 -4.96 4.49
C VAL A 2 7.00 -5.77 5.76
N ALA A 3 6.27 -6.86 5.95
CA ALA A 3 6.41 -7.76 7.09
C ALA A 3 6.36 -9.22 6.63
N GLU A 4 7.04 -10.11 7.36
CA GLU A 4 6.90 -11.56 7.20
C GLU A 4 5.80 -12.06 8.13
N VAL A 5 4.80 -12.76 7.60
CA VAL A 5 3.65 -13.29 8.34
C VAL A 5 3.39 -14.72 7.88
N GLU A 6 3.41 -15.67 8.81
CA GLU A 6 3.09 -17.09 8.57
C GLU A 6 3.86 -17.72 7.39
N GLY A 7 5.11 -17.28 7.17
CA GLY A 7 5.96 -17.80 6.09
C GLY A 7 5.77 -17.13 4.72
N GLY A 8 5.01 -16.03 4.65
CA GLY A 8 4.86 -15.22 3.45
C GLY A 8 5.07 -13.72 3.69
N ARG A 9 5.23 -12.97 2.59
CA ARG A 9 5.43 -11.52 2.62
C ARG A 9 4.10 -10.76 2.55
N LEU A 10 3.94 -9.82 3.48
CA LEU A 10 2.82 -8.90 3.54
C LEU A 10 3.30 -7.47 3.24
N PHE A 11 2.70 -6.85 2.22
CA PHE A 11 2.90 -5.44 1.90
C PHE A 11 1.71 -4.62 2.39
N GLN A 12 1.98 -3.54 3.12
CA GLN A 12 0.94 -2.68 3.69
C GLN A 12 1.15 -1.21 3.33
N ILE A 13 0.07 -0.57 2.90
CA ILE A 13 -0.04 0.87 2.68
C ILE A 13 -1.02 1.44 3.71
N ASN A 14 -0.57 2.45 4.44
CA ASN A 14 -1.41 3.25 5.32
C ASN A 14 -1.71 4.58 4.64
N SER A 15 -2.98 4.96 4.57
CA SER A 15 -3.37 6.29 4.12
C SER A 15 -3.75 7.16 5.30
N TYR A 16 -3.36 8.42 5.21
CA TYR A 16 -3.69 9.46 6.19
C TYR A 16 -4.52 10.52 5.49
N GLY A 17 -5.38 11.19 6.26
CA GLY A 17 -6.14 12.31 5.73
C GLY A 17 -5.26 13.53 5.47
N SER A 18 -5.85 14.61 4.96
CA SER A 18 -5.19 15.91 4.84
C SER A 18 -4.63 16.39 6.18
N ASP A 19 -3.58 17.22 6.12
CA ASP A 19 -2.99 17.85 7.31
C ASP A 19 -3.97 18.74 8.08
N ALA A 20 -4.99 19.29 7.39
CA ALA A 20 -6.05 20.10 7.98
C ALA A 20 -7.14 19.29 8.72
N ARG A 21 -6.95 17.99 8.95
CA ARG A 21 -7.92 17.18 9.69
C ARG A 21 -8.06 17.66 11.14
N GLN A 22 -9.26 17.53 11.70
CA GLN A 22 -9.51 17.79 13.11
C GLN A 22 -8.62 16.93 14.04
N ILE A 23 -8.29 15.70 13.63
CA ILE A 23 -7.35 14.83 14.32
C ILE A 23 -6.17 14.55 13.37
N PRO A 24 -5.10 15.36 13.45
CA PRO A 24 -3.90 15.19 12.62
C PRO A 24 -3.24 13.83 12.84
N GLY A 25 -2.65 13.26 11.79
CA GLY A 25 -1.95 11.97 11.86
C GLY A 25 -2.86 10.75 12.08
N LYS A 26 -4.18 10.93 12.18
CA LYS A 26 -5.11 9.81 12.31
C LYS A 26 -5.10 8.96 11.04
N LEU A 27 -4.76 7.69 11.22
CA LEU A 27 -4.85 6.66 10.19
C LEU A 27 -6.27 6.60 9.61
N SER A 28 -6.39 6.73 8.29
CA SER A 28 -7.67 6.64 7.59
C SER A 28 -7.98 5.20 7.21
N GLN A 29 -7.04 4.57 6.50
CA GLN A 29 -7.23 3.25 5.92
C GLN A 29 -5.90 2.50 5.96
N THR A 30 -6.03 1.18 6.05
CA THR A 30 -4.94 0.23 5.91
C THR A 30 -5.30 -0.70 4.77
N LEU A 31 -4.43 -0.76 3.76
CA LEU A 31 -4.52 -1.72 2.67
C LEU A 31 -3.38 -2.71 2.80
N GLN A 32 -3.70 -4.00 2.80
CA GLN A 32 -2.74 -5.10 2.95
C GLN A 32 -2.81 -6.02 1.74
N PHE A 33 -1.65 -6.42 1.27
CA PHE A 33 -1.47 -7.22 0.06
C PHE A 33 -0.53 -8.38 0.36
N THR A 34 -0.92 -9.56 -0.10
CA THR A 34 0.00 -10.67 -0.31
C THR A 34 0.99 -10.33 -1.43
N GLU A 35 2.04 -11.13 -1.59
CA GLU A 35 2.97 -10.96 -2.70
C GLU A 35 2.27 -10.96 -4.08
N ASP A 36 1.36 -11.91 -4.33
CA ASP A 36 0.66 -12.01 -5.62
C ASP A 36 -0.21 -10.78 -5.91
N SER A 37 -0.97 -10.33 -4.91
CA SER A 37 -1.84 -9.14 -5.06
C SER A 37 -1.03 -7.84 -5.16
N ALA A 38 0.11 -7.74 -4.47
CA ALA A 38 1.03 -6.62 -4.61
C ALA A 38 1.63 -6.56 -6.02
N ARG A 39 1.93 -7.71 -6.63
CA ARG A 39 2.41 -7.79 -8.01
C ARG A 39 1.36 -7.33 -9.01
N HIS A 40 0.09 -7.68 -8.80
CA HIS A 40 -1.02 -7.17 -9.60
C HIS A 40 -1.16 -5.64 -9.48
N LEU A 41 -1.08 -5.11 -8.26
CA LEU A 41 -1.11 -3.66 -8.03
C LEU A 41 0.04 -2.96 -8.77
N TYR A 42 1.27 -3.47 -8.65
CA TYR A 42 2.43 -2.92 -9.34
C TYR A 42 2.23 -2.92 -10.87
N ASN A 43 1.76 -4.03 -11.45
CA ASN A 43 1.51 -4.12 -12.89
C ASN A 43 0.41 -3.16 -13.36
N ALA A 44 -0.66 -3.00 -12.58
CA ALA A 44 -1.72 -2.05 -12.90
C ALA A 44 -1.20 -0.61 -12.89
N LEU A 45 -0.43 -0.23 -11.87
CA LEU A 45 0.19 1.10 -11.79
C LEU A 45 1.19 1.31 -12.94
N LYS A 46 1.99 0.29 -13.29
CA LYS A 46 2.92 0.35 -14.41
C LYS A 46 2.21 0.55 -15.75
N ALA A 47 1.11 -0.18 -15.98
CA ALA A 47 0.31 -0.04 -17.18
C ALA A 47 -0.34 1.35 -17.30
N GLU A 48 -0.81 1.91 -16.19
CA GLU A 48 -1.49 3.21 -16.16
C GLU A 48 -0.51 4.39 -16.26
N PHE A 49 0.62 4.33 -15.55
CA PHE A 49 1.52 5.47 -15.37
C PHE A 49 2.86 5.33 -16.12
N GLY A 50 3.12 4.20 -16.77
CA GLY A 50 4.23 4.02 -17.71
C GLY A 50 5.63 4.04 -17.09
N PHE A 51 5.77 3.80 -15.79
CA PHE A 51 7.10 3.78 -15.14
C PHE A 51 7.86 2.46 -15.42
N SER A 52 9.18 2.57 -15.53
CA SER A 52 10.10 1.44 -15.68
C SER A 52 11.02 1.32 -14.46
N ASP A 53 11.57 0.12 -14.25
CA ASP A 53 12.53 -0.19 -13.19
C ASP A 53 13.90 0.46 -13.41
#